data_AF-A0A1F2TL79-F1
#
_entry.id   AF-A0A1F2TL79-F1
#
_cell.length_a   1.000
_cell.length_b   1.000
_cell.length_c   1.000
_cell.angle_alpha   90.00
_cell.angle_beta   90.00
_cell.angle_gamma   90.00
#
_symmetry.space_group_name_H-M   'P 1'
#
loop_
_entity.id
_entity.type
_entity.pdbx_description
1 polymer ?
#
loop_
_entity_poly.entity_id
_entity_poly.type
_entity_poly.pdbx_seq_one_letter_code
_entity_poly.pdbx_strand_id
1 'polypeptide(L)'
;MGMAQWMRVLDAVSSLAQVTGRIRRGAGTDLEATTGAGGPLEARLAGVVVAALKEAFDRDRARTDLEREQVDAERRRAEQALRAELRRQAAERAVGHLRLIAAMAIAAWMLSAALAVWLPGMRAGVPRSLLGAGWACAFGALGCAFAGWQGISAWSAADGSGESQSAAASTAPWLLLVALALTGAALLVAL
;
A
#
# COMPACT_ATOMS: atom_id res chain seq x y z
N MET A 1 28.80 3.40 -2.43
CA MET A 1 29.43 2.17 -1.88
C MET A 1 29.44 1.09 -2.97
N GLY A 2 30.36 1.15 -3.95
CA GLY A 2 30.13 0.44 -5.23
C GLY A 2 31.27 -0.39 -5.82
N MET A 3 32.54 -0.17 -5.48
CA MET A 3 33.64 -0.86 -6.18
C MET A 3 34.67 -1.50 -5.23
N ALA A 4 35.03 -0.80 -4.16
CA ALA A 4 35.98 -1.31 -3.16
C ALA A 4 35.47 -2.55 -2.40
N GLN A 5 34.16 -2.64 -2.18
CA GLN A 5 33.53 -3.80 -1.56
C GLN A 5 33.50 -5.01 -2.51
N TRP A 6 33.31 -4.75 -3.82
CA TRP A 6 33.35 -5.78 -4.86
C TRP A 6 34.75 -6.38 -5.05
N MET A 7 35.80 -5.55 -4.98
CA MET A 7 37.19 -6.03 -5.02
C MET A 7 37.53 -6.93 -3.82
N ARG A 8 37.04 -6.61 -2.62
CA ARG A 8 37.27 -7.46 -1.43
C ARG A 8 36.55 -8.81 -1.53
N VAL A 9 35.37 -8.84 -2.13
CA VAL A 9 34.64 -10.10 -2.39
C VAL A 9 35.41 -10.95 -3.40
N LEU A 10 35.95 -10.35 -4.47
CA LEU A 10 36.76 -11.07 -5.46
C LEU A 10 38.07 -11.61 -4.88
N ASP A 11 38.76 -10.85 -4.03
CA ASP A 11 39.97 -11.31 -3.34
C ASP A 11 39.69 -12.43 -2.35
N ALA A 12 38.56 -12.38 -1.65
CA ALA A 12 38.15 -13.46 -0.75
C ALA A 12 37.85 -14.75 -1.54
N VAL A 13 37.19 -14.64 -2.70
CA VAL A 13 36.90 -15.77 -3.58
C VAL A 13 38.18 -16.33 -4.22
N SER A 14 39.12 -15.48 -4.64
CA SER A 14 40.39 -15.92 -5.24
C SER A 14 41.31 -16.60 -4.21
N SER A 15 41.38 -16.05 -3.00
CA SER A 15 42.04 -16.65 -1.84
C SER A 15 41.45 -18.04 -1.52
N LEU A 16 40.12 -18.14 -1.48
CA LEU A 16 39.43 -19.40 -1.21
C LEU A 16 39.68 -20.43 -2.33
N ALA A 17 39.67 -20.01 -3.60
CA ALA A 17 39.99 -20.85 -4.75
C ALA A 17 41.44 -21.35 -4.70
N GLN A 18 42.39 -20.51 -4.31
CA GLN A 18 43.80 -20.89 -4.16
C GLN A 18 44.02 -21.88 -3.01
N VAL A 19 43.33 -21.70 -1.88
CA VAL A 19 43.36 -22.63 -0.75
C VAL A 19 42.76 -23.98 -1.15
N THR A 20 41.63 -23.96 -1.85
CA THR A 20 40.97 -25.18 -2.35
C THR A 20 41.85 -25.92 -3.37
N GLY A 21 42.54 -25.18 -4.25
CA GLY A 21 43.49 -25.74 -5.20
C GLY A 21 44.76 -26.30 -4.55
N ARG A 22 45.22 -25.70 -3.46
CA ARG A 22 46.38 -26.17 -2.68
C ARG A 22 46.05 -27.44 -1.91
N ILE A 23 44.84 -27.57 -1.36
CA ILE A 23 44.35 -28.81 -0.73
C ILE A 23 44.26 -29.93 -1.78
N ARG A 24 43.78 -29.62 -2.99
CA ARG A 24 43.72 -30.57 -4.11
C ARG A 24 45.10 -31.01 -4.61
N ARG A 25 46.10 -30.12 -4.58
CA ARG A 25 47.49 -30.43 -4.98
C ARG A 25 48.28 -31.15 -3.88
N GLY A 26 48.11 -30.77 -2.61
CA GLY A 26 48.77 -31.43 -1.48
C GLY A 26 48.29 -32.87 -1.28
N ALA A 27 47.02 -33.14 -1.56
CA ALA A 27 46.49 -34.51 -1.58
C ALA A 27 47.06 -35.37 -2.72
N GLY A 28 47.68 -34.78 -3.75
CA GLY A 28 48.30 -35.51 -4.86
C GLY A 28 49.76 -35.89 -4.60
N THR A 29 50.51 -35.10 -3.83
CA THR A 29 51.96 -35.27 -3.67
C THR A 29 52.39 -36.19 -2.51
N ASP A 30 51.55 -36.38 -1.49
CA ASP A 30 51.85 -37.33 -0.39
C ASP A 30 51.42 -38.78 -0.70
N LEU A 31 50.66 -38.98 -1.78
CA LEU A 31 50.17 -40.30 -2.22
C LEU A 31 51.05 -40.99 -3.27
N GLU A 32 51.95 -40.26 -3.94
CA GLU A 32 52.84 -40.88 -4.94
C GLU A 32 53.96 -41.73 -4.32
N ALA A 33 54.25 -41.56 -3.02
CA ALA A 33 55.22 -42.38 -2.29
C ALA A 33 54.66 -43.74 -1.77
N THR A 34 53.36 -44.03 -1.98
CA THR A 34 52.71 -45.27 -1.52
C THR A 34 51.88 -45.95 -2.61
N THR A 35 52.36 -45.89 -3.85
CA THR A 35 51.74 -46.51 -5.04
C THR A 35 51.95 -48.03 -5.10
N GLY A 36 51.38 -48.76 -4.13
CA GLY A 36 51.35 -50.22 -4.14
C GLY A 36 50.09 -50.88 -3.55
N ALA A 37 49.27 -50.18 -2.75
CA ALA A 37 48.14 -50.82 -2.04
C ALA A 37 46.95 -49.91 -1.68
N GLY A 38 46.79 -48.73 -2.31
CA GLY A 38 45.82 -47.69 -1.88
C GLY A 38 44.44 -47.65 -2.58
N GLY A 39 44.29 -48.28 -3.75
CA GLY A 39 43.11 -48.10 -4.63
C GLY A 39 41.71 -48.32 -4.02
N PRO A 40 41.46 -49.36 -3.20
CA PRO A 40 40.13 -49.58 -2.62
C PRO A 40 39.87 -48.75 -1.35
N LEU A 41 40.92 -48.30 -0.64
CA LEU A 41 40.81 -47.47 0.56
C LEU A 41 40.55 -46.00 0.20
N GLU A 42 41.25 -45.48 -0.81
CA GLU A 42 41.00 -44.14 -1.36
C GLU A 42 39.58 -44.01 -1.92
N ALA A 43 39.07 -45.02 -2.64
CA ALA A 43 37.70 -45.02 -3.14
C ALA A 43 36.65 -45.00 -2.01
N ARG A 44 36.91 -45.72 -0.90
CA ARG A 44 36.04 -45.70 0.29
C ARG A 44 36.11 -44.37 1.03
N LEU A 45 37.28 -43.78 1.18
CA LEU A 45 37.46 -42.47 1.78
C LEU A 45 36.80 -41.37 0.94
N ALA A 46 36.94 -41.41 -0.39
CA ALA A 46 36.24 -40.51 -1.29
C ALA A 46 34.72 -40.65 -1.16
N GLY A 47 34.20 -41.88 -1.05
CA GLY A 47 32.78 -42.13 -0.81
C GLY A 47 32.27 -41.54 0.51
N VAL A 48 33.04 -41.69 1.60
CA VAL A 48 32.70 -41.12 2.92
C VAL A 48 32.78 -39.59 2.90
N VAL A 49 33.78 -39.00 2.26
CA VAL A 49 33.91 -37.54 2.13
C VAL A 49 32.75 -36.98 1.32
N VAL A 50 32.36 -37.63 0.22
CA VAL A 50 31.20 -37.21 -0.57
C VAL A 50 29.91 -37.36 0.23
N ALA A 51 29.74 -38.44 1.00
CA ALA A 51 28.58 -38.62 1.87
C ALA A 51 28.52 -37.55 2.98
N ALA A 52 29.65 -37.25 3.62
CA ALA A 52 29.75 -36.23 4.66
C ALA A 52 29.55 -34.82 4.10
N LEU A 53 30.07 -34.53 2.91
CA LEU A 53 29.87 -33.24 2.23
C LEU A 53 28.42 -33.06 1.80
N LYS A 54 27.79 -34.14 1.30
CA LYS A 54 26.37 -34.15 0.96
C LYS A 54 25.52 -33.89 2.21
N GLU A 55 25.80 -34.56 3.31
CA GLU A 55 25.10 -34.35 4.58
C GLU A 55 25.29 -32.91 5.09
N ALA A 56 26.50 -32.36 4.99
CA ALA A 56 26.78 -30.98 5.37
C ALA A 56 26.02 -29.96 4.47
N PHE A 57 25.98 -30.19 3.15
CA PHE A 57 25.21 -29.35 2.22
C PHE A 57 23.70 -29.49 2.41
N ASP A 58 23.20 -30.69 2.68
CA ASP A 58 21.76 -30.91 2.92
C ASP A 58 21.33 -30.23 4.22
N ARG A 59 22.18 -30.25 5.26
CA ARG A 59 21.98 -29.47 6.49
C ARG A 59 22.05 -27.96 6.26
N ASP A 60 22.96 -27.50 5.42
CA ASP A 60 23.10 -26.07 5.08
C ASP A 60 21.92 -25.55 4.25
N ARG A 61 21.40 -26.37 3.32
CA ARG A 61 20.15 -26.09 2.61
C ARG A 61 18.98 -26.00 3.56
N ALA A 62 18.83 -26.97 4.47
CA ALA A 62 17.75 -26.94 5.46
C ALA A 62 17.80 -25.67 6.33
N ARG A 63 19.00 -25.21 6.70
CA ARG A 63 19.17 -23.93 7.41
C ARG A 63 18.78 -22.74 6.55
N THR A 64 19.24 -22.69 5.30
CA THR A 64 18.96 -21.58 4.38
C THR A 64 17.46 -21.46 4.09
N ASP A 65 16.76 -22.58 3.97
CA ASP A 65 15.31 -22.58 3.72
C ASP A 65 14.54 -22.08 4.94
N LEU A 66 14.97 -22.42 6.16
CA LEU A 66 14.40 -21.83 7.39
C LEU A 66 14.63 -20.32 7.46
N GLU A 67 15.81 -19.83 7.07
CA GLU A 67 16.11 -18.40 7.03
C GLU A 67 15.22 -17.68 5.99
N ARG A 68 14.97 -18.30 4.83
CA ARG A 68 14.04 -17.78 3.82
C ARG A 68 12.60 -17.72 4.32
N GLU A 69 12.12 -18.78 4.96
CA GLU A 69 10.77 -18.83 5.53
C GLU A 69 10.56 -17.76 6.60
N GLN A 70 11.58 -17.52 7.43
CA GLN A 70 11.54 -16.45 8.44
C GLN A 70 11.48 -15.07 7.79
N VAL A 71 12.34 -14.81 6.79
CA VAL A 71 12.33 -13.54 6.05
C VAL A 71 10.99 -13.32 5.34
N ASP A 72 10.40 -14.37 4.75
CA ASP A 72 9.10 -14.27 4.09
C ASP A 72 7.96 -14.03 5.09
N ALA A 73 8.02 -14.64 6.28
CA ALA A 73 7.06 -14.39 7.34
C ALA A 73 7.15 -12.94 7.85
N GLU A 74 8.35 -12.41 8.04
CA GLU A 74 8.58 -11.01 8.42
C GLU A 74 8.11 -10.04 7.34
N ARG A 75 8.41 -10.32 6.06
CA ARG A 75 7.93 -9.54 4.92
C ARG A 75 6.41 -9.49 4.88
N ARG A 76 5.74 -10.63 5.06
CA ARG A 76 4.27 -10.69 5.10
C ARG A 76 3.69 -9.84 6.23
N ARG A 77 4.28 -9.89 7.42
CA ARG A 77 3.86 -9.06 8.56
C ARG A 77 4.07 -7.56 8.28
N ALA A 78 5.22 -7.20 7.70
CA ALA A 78 5.52 -5.83 7.32
C ALA A 78 4.56 -5.30 6.23
N GLU A 79 4.27 -6.12 5.21
CA GLU A 79 3.29 -5.78 4.18
C GLU A 79 1.88 -5.59 4.76
N GLN A 80 1.47 -6.42 5.71
CA GLN A 80 0.18 -6.29 6.39
C GLN A 80 0.10 -4.98 7.18
N ALA A 81 1.16 -4.61 7.91
CA ALA A 81 1.22 -3.34 8.63
C ALA A 81 1.17 -2.14 7.66
N LEU A 82 1.94 -2.19 6.58
CA LEU A 82 1.95 -1.13 5.55
C LEU A 82 0.58 -0.97 4.88
N ARG A 83 -0.11 -2.07 4.57
CA ARG A 83 -1.47 -2.03 4.03
C ARG A 83 -2.44 -1.37 5.01
N ALA A 84 -2.31 -1.63 6.31
CA ALA A 84 -3.15 -0.98 7.34
C ALA A 84 -2.90 0.53 7.41
N GLU A 85 -1.64 0.97 7.35
CA GLU A 85 -1.28 2.39 7.37
C GLU A 85 -1.75 3.14 6.12
N LEU A 86 -1.59 2.54 4.93
CA LEU A 86 -2.09 3.12 3.69
C LEU A 86 -3.61 3.28 3.69
N ARG A 87 -4.34 2.28 4.22
CA ARG A 87 -5.79 2.37 4.42
C ARG A 87 -6.15 3.53 5.34
N ARG A 88 -5.43 3.69 6.45
CA ARG A 88 -5.64 4.80 7.39
C ARG A 88 -5.40 6.16 6.73
N GLN A 89 -4.31 6.32 5.98
CA GLN A 89 -4.01 7.57 5.28
C GLN A 89 -5.04 7.90 4.19
N ALA A 90 -5.50 6.89 3.45
CA ALA A 90 -6.54 7.06 2.44
C ALA A 90 -7.87 7.50 3.08
N ALA A 91 -8.24 6.89 4.21
CA ALA A 91 -9.42 7.26 4.98
C ALA A 91 -9.33 8.71 5.50
N GLU A 92 -8.20 9.11 6.07
CA GLU A 92 -8.00 10.48 6.58
C GLU A 92 -8.10 11.53 5.46
N ARG A 93 -7.54 11.26 4.27
CA ARG A 93 -7.66 12.16 3.11
C ARG A 93 -9.10 12.28 2.62
N ALA A 94 -9.82 11.15 2.51
CA ALA A 94 -11.21 11.15 2.07
C ALA A 94 -12.12 11.90 3.06
N VAL A 95 -11.90 11.73 4.37
CA VAL A 95 -12.63 12.45 5.42
C VAL A 95 -12.36 13.96 5.34
N GLY A 96 -11.11 14.37 5.08
CA GLY A 96 -10.76 15.78 4.88
C GLY A 96 -11.56 16.43 3.75
N HIS A 97 -11.66 15.76 2.60
CA HIS A 97 -12.40 16.26 1.45
C HIS A 97 -13.91 16.37 1.71
N LEU A 98 -14.50 15.34 2.31
CA LEU A 98 -15.92 15.35 2.71
C LEU A 98 -16.23 16.47 3.71
N ARG A 99 -15.34 16.71 4.68
CA ARG A 99 -15.51 17.77 5.67
C ARG A 99 -15.46 19.17 5.05
N LEU A 100 -14.60 19.39 4.05
CA LEU A 100 -14.55 20.65 3.31
C LEU A 100 -15.84 20.88 2.52
N ILE A 101 -16.34 19.86 1.81
CA ILE A 101 -17.61 19.94 1.07
C ILE A 101 -18.77 20.26 2.02
N ALA A 102 -18.86 19.57 3.16
CA ALA A 102 -19.89 19.81 4.16
C ALA A 102 -19.81 21.23 4.76
N ALA A 103 -18.61 21.70 5.11
CA ALA A 103 -18.41 23.05 5.61
C ALA A 103 -18.82 24.11 4.58
N MET A 104 -18.47 23.91 3.30
CA MET A 104 -18.85 24.82 2.23
C MET A 104 -20.36 24.85 2.03
N ALA A 105 -21.02 23.69 2.04
CA ALA A 105 -22.47 23.59 1.92
C ALA A 105 -23.19 24.31 3.08
N ILE A 106 -22.72 24.17 4.32
CA ILE A 106 -23.28 24.86 5.48
C ILE A 106 -23.10 26.38 5.36
N ALA A 107 -21.91 26.84 4.97
CA ALA A 107 -21.64 28.26 4.80
C ALA A 107 -22.45 28.87 3.64
N ALA A 108 -22.61 28.16 2.51
CA ALA A 108 -23.49 28.57 1.43
C ALA A 108 -24.96 28.64 1.88
N TRP A 109 -25.42 27.67 2.67
CA TRP A 109 -26.77 27.67 3.24
C TRP A 109 -27.00 28.85 4.20
N MET A 110 -26.07 29.11 5.12
CA MET A 110 -26.12 30.25 6.03
C MET A 110 -26.14 31.59 5.29
N LEU A 111 -25.29 31.73 4.26
CA LEU A 111 -25.24 32.94 3.43
C LEU A 111 -26.55 33.16 2.67
N SER A 112 -27.11 32.10 2.07
CA SER A 112 -28.40 32.14 1.39
C SER A 112 -29.56 32.49 2.34
N ALA A 113 -29.57 31.93 3.55
CA ALA A 113 -30.56 32.25 4.59
C ALA A 113 -30.44 33.71 5.05
N ALA A 114 -29.22 34.21 5.25
CA ALA A 114 -28.97 35.60 5.63
C ALA A 114 -29.48 36.58 4.54
N LEU A 115 -29.22 36.29 3.27
CA LEU A 115 -29.71 37.06 2.13
C LEU A 115 -31.25 37.09 2.06
N ALA A 116 -31.92 35.96 2.29
CA ALA A 116 -33.38 35.88 2.34
C ALA A 116 -34.00 36.69 3.49
N VAL A 117 -33.27 36.83 4.60
CA VAL A 117 -33.67 37.68 5.73
C VAL A 117 -33.46 39.16 5.40
N TRP A 118 -32.34 39.52 4.79
CA TRP A 118 -31.97 40.91 4.53
C TRP A 118 -32.70 41.54 3.34
N LEU A 119 -33.07 40.77 2.31
CA LEU A 119 -33.78 41.28 1.14
C LEU A 119 -35.29 40.96 1.19
N PRO A 120 -36.17 41.95 1.42
CA PRO A 120 -37.61 41.72 1.47
C PRO A 120 -38.19 41.23 0.13
N GLY A 121 -37.58 41.59 -1.01
CA GLY A 121 -37.96 41.12 -2.34
C GLY A 121 -37.83 39.61 -2.56
N MET A 122 -36.99 38.92 -1.77
CA MET A 122 -36.81 37.47 -1.87
C MET A 122 -37.92 36.67 -1.17
N ARG A 123 -38.83 37.33 -0.44
CA ARG A 123 -39.78 36.68 0.47
C ARG A 123 -41.13 36.32 -0.17
N ALA A 124 -41.43 36.77 -1.39
CA ALA A 124 -42.71 36.57 -2.06
C ALA A 124 -42.56 36.05 -3.50
N GLY A 125 -43.50 35.21 -3.96
CA GLY A 125 -43.57 34.74 -5.34
C GLY A 125 -42.51 33.69 -5.73
N VAL A 126 -42.12 33.70 -7.01
CA VAL A 126 -41.13 32.81 -7.63
C VAL A 126 -39.80 32.72 -6.86
N PRO A 127 -39.20 33.81 -6.33
CA PRO A 127 -37.92 33.72 -5.62
C PRO A 127 -38.01 32.89 -4.32
N ARG A 128 -39.16 32.85 -3.64
CA ARG A 128 -39.37 32.00 -2.46
C ARG A 128 -39.35 30.51 -2.81
N SER A 129 -39.96 30.13 -3.93
CA SER A 129 -39.94 28.73 -4.39
C SER A 129 -38.56 28.28 -4.85
N LEU A 130 -37.79 29.17 -5.51
CA LEU A 130 -36.40 28.93 -5.88
C LEU A 130 -35.48 28.78 -4.65
N LEU A 131 -35.69 29.59 -3.61
CA LEU A 131 -34.96 29.48 -2.34
C LEU A 131 -35.24 28.16 -1.63
N GLY A 132 -36.51 27.74 -1.59
CA GLY A 132 -36.91 26.44 -1.04
C GLY A 132 -36.31 25.27 -1.82
N ALA A 133 -36.30 25.34 -3.16
CA ALA A 133 -35.67 24.34 -4.01
C ALA A 133 -34.14 24.29 -3.81
N GLY A 134 -33.50 25.46 -3.64
CA GLY A 134 -32.08 25.57 -3.30
C GLY A 134 -31.75 24.94 -1.95
N TRP A 135 -32.60 25.14 -0.93
CA TRP A 135 -32.47 24.47 0.37
C TRP A 135 -32.61 22.96 0.25
N ALA A 136 -33.61 22.47 -0.48
CA ALA A 136 -33.79 21.03 -0.72
C ALA A 136 -32.57 20.40 -1.42
N CYS A 137 -31.98 21.09 -2.41
CA CYS A 137 -30.73 20.67 -3.03
C CYS A 137 -29.55 20.68 -2.05
N ALA A 138 -29.43 21.68 -1.16
CA ALA A 138 -28.38 21.73 -0.15
C ALA A 138 -28.49 20.57 0.85
N PHE A 139 -29.70 20.25 1.30
CA PHE A 139 -29.95 19.07 2.15
C PHE A 139 -29.67 17.75 1.39
N GLY A 140 -30.01 17.68 0.10
CA GLY A 140 -29.68 16.54 -0.76
C GLY A 140 -28.16 16.32 -0.91
N ALA A 141 -27.39 17.41 -1.10
CA ALA A 141 -25.92 17.36 -1.12
C ALA A 141 -25.35 16.91 0.23
N LEU A 142 -25.91 17.40 1.35
CA LEU A 142 -25.53 16.97 2.69
C LEU A 142 -25.80 15.48 2.92
N GLY A 143 -26.96 14.99 2.46
CA GLY A 143 -27.34 13.57 2.50
C GLY A 143 -26.42 12.70 1.66
N CYS A 144 -26.00 13.15 0.48
CA CYS A 144 -25.03 12.44 -0.37
C CYS A 144 -23.63 12.39 0.26
N ALA A 145 -23.21 13.47 0.93
CA ALA A 145 -21.96 13.47 1.68
C ALA A 145 -21.98 12.47 2.84
N PHE A 146 -23.12 12.34 3.53
CA PHE A 146 -23.31 11.37 4.61
C PHE A 146 -23.38 9.92 4.09
N ALA A 147 -24.06 9.68 2.97
CA ALA A 147 -24.08 8.38 2.29
C ALA A 147 -22.68 7.96 1.81
N GLY A 148 -21.89 8.89 1.30
CA GLY A 148 -20.47 8.68 0.97
C GLY A 148 -19.62 8.33 2.20
N TRP A 149 -19.85 9.01 3.33
CA TRP A 149 -19.19 8.71 4.59
C TRP A 149 -19.53 7.31 5.11
N GLN A 150 -20.79 6.87 5.01
CA GLN A 150 -21.22 5.51 5.37
C GLN A 150 -20.59 4.44 4.45
N GLY A 151 -20.41 4.73 3.17
CA GLY A 151 -19.72 3.83 2.24
C GLY A 151 -18.24 3.63 2.60
N ILE A 152 -17.55 4.71 2.96
CA ILE A 152 -16.13 4.67 3.34
C ILE A 152 -15.95 3.96 4.69
N SER A 153 -16.83 4.19 5.67
CA SER A 153 -16.75 3.51 6.96
C SER A 153 -17.05 2.01 6.84
N ALA A 154 -18.03 1.62 6.02
CA ALA A 154 -18.31 0.22 5.70
C ALA A 154 -17.14 -0.45 4.94
N TRP A 155 -16.53 0.25 3.98
CA TRP A 155 -15.34 -0.24 3.27
C TRP A 155 -14.12 -0.37 4.19
N SER A 156 -13.95 0.55 5.15
CA SER A 156 -12.85 0.46 6.13
C SER A 156 -13.01 -0.71 7.11
N ALA A 157 -14.24 -1.19 7.32
CA ALA A 157 -14.57 -2.31 8.19
C ALA A 157 -14.56 -3.67 7.47
N ALA A 158 -14.77 -3.70 6.14
CA ALA A 158 -14.71 -4.91 5.33
C ALA A 158 -13.31 -5.08 4.74
N ASP A 159 -12.75 -6.30 4.83
CA ASP A 159 -11.34 -6.58 4.51
C ASP A 159 -10.98 -6.59 2.99
N GLY A 160 -11.61 -5.72 2.19
CA GLY A 160 -11.18 -5.38 0.83
C GLY A 160 -11.88 -6.08 -0.34
N SER A 161 -13.06 -6.67 -0.18
CA SER A 161 -13.76 -7.37 -1.27
C SER A 161 -14.79 -6.56 -2.06
N GLY A 162 -14.95 -5.25 -1.78
CA GLY A 162 -15.94 -4.42 -2.46
C GLY A 162 -15.35 -3.08 -2.88
N GLU A 163 -14.84 -3.01 -4.12
CA GLU A 163 -14.63 -1.73 -4.81
C GLU A 163 -16.00 -1.13 -5.15
N SER A 164 -16.71 -0.65 -4.12
CA SER A 164 -17.87 0.20 -4.33
C SER A 164 -17.34 1.62 -4.51
N GLN A 165 -16.88 1.91 -5.73
CA GLN A 165 -16.84 3.28 -6.23
C GLN A 165 -18.29 3.77 -6.27
N SER A 166 -18.81 4.13 -5.10
CA SER A 166 -20.23 4.39 -4.91
C SER A 166 -20.60 5.59 -5.77
N ALA A 167 -21.48 5.37 -6.74
CA ALA A 167 -21.99 6.40 -7.65
C ALA A 167 -22.43 7.68 -6.90
N ALA A 168 -22.83 7.54 -5.62
CA ALA A 168 -23.14 8.63 -4.71
C ALA A 168 -22.01 9.66 -4.52
N ALA A 169 -20.75 9.23 -4.51
CA ALA A 169 -19.59 10.12 -4.40
C ALA A 169 -19.35 10.92 -5.69
N SER A 170 -19.68 10.34 -6.85
CA SER A 170 -19.60 11.02 -8.15
C SER A 170 -20.71 12.05 -8.37
N THR A 171 -21.89 11.83 -7.78
CA THR A 171 -23.06 12.70 -7.92
C THR A 171 -23.07 13.88 -6.95
N ALA A 172 -22.37 13.77 -5.81
CA ALA A 172 -22.27 14.83 -4.80
C ALA A 172 -21.80 16.20 -5.33
N PRO A 173 -20.73 16.32 -6.14
CA PRO A 173 -20.30 17.62 -6.67
C PRO A 173 -21.30 18.22 -7.66
N TRP A 174 -22.01 17.38 -8.43
CA TRP A 174 -23.04 17.84 -9.37
C TRP A 174 -24.26 18.44 -8.65
N LEU A 175 -24.69 17.85 -7.53
CA LEU A 175 -25.77 18.41 -6.70
C LEU A 175 -25.38 19.77 -6.10
N LEU A 176 -24.11 19.96 -5.75
CA LEU A 176 -23.60 21.22 -5.21
C LEU A 176 -23.57 22.32 -6.27
N LEU A 177 -23.18 22.00 -7.51
CA LEU A 177 -23.24 22.92 -8.65
C LEU A 177 -24.68 23.33 -8.98
N VAL A 178 -25.62 22.38 -8.96
CA VAL A 178 -27.05 22.65 -9.19
C VAL A 178 -27.62 23.57 -8.10
N ALA A 179 -27.27 23.33 -6.83
CA ALA A 179 -27.69 24.19 -5.71
C ALA A 179 -27.17 25.64 -5.88
N LEU A 180 -25.91 25.78 -6.32
CA LEU A 180 -25.28 27.08 -6.53
C LEU A 180 -25.90 27.82 -7.73
N ALA A 181 -26.20 27.11 -8.81
CA ALA A 181 -26.87 27.68 -9.98
C ALA A 181 -28.30 28.15 -9.65
N LEU A 182 -29.05 27.37 -8.87
CA LEU A 182 -30.41 27.72 -8.43
C LEU A 182 -30.43 28.96 -7.51
N THR A 183 -29.46 29.06 -6.59
CA THR A 183 -29.32 30.22 -5.71
C THR A 183 -28.89 31.48 -6.46
N GLY A 184 -28.01 31.35 -7.45
CA GLY A 184 -27.65 32.44 -8.37
C GLY A 184 -28.84 32.92 -9.22
N ALA A 185 -29.62 31.99 -9.78
CA ALA A 185 -30.83 32.31 -10.54
C ALA A 185 -31.89 33.01 -9.67
N ALA A 186 -32.05 32.59 -8.41
CA ALA A 186 -32.96 33.23 -7.46
C ALA A 186 -32.58 34.69 -7.17
N LEU A 187 -31.28 34.99 -7.06
CA LEU A 187 -30.78 36.36 -6.88
C LEU A 187 -31.03 37.23 -8.10
N LEU A 188 -30.81 36.70 -9.32
CA LEU A 188 -31.07 37.42 -10.56
C LEU A 188 -32.54 37.75 -10.77
N VAL A 189 -33.45 36.89 -10.29
CA VAL A 189 -34.91 37.11 -10.38
C VAL A 189 -35.41 38.07 -9.28
N ALA A 190 -34.67 38.21 -8.17
CA ALA A 190 -35.06 39.05 -7.04
C ALA A 190 -34.52 40.49 -7.09
N LEU A 191 -33.55 40.76 -7.99
CA LEU A 191 -33.02 42.09 -8.30
C LEU A 191 -33.92 42.81 -9.32
#